data_AF-A0A7C4FID3-F1
#
_entry.id   AF-A0A7C4FID3-F1
#
_cell.length_a   1.000
_cell.length_b   1.000
_cell.length_c   1.000
_cell.angle_alpha   90.00
_cell.angle_beta   90.00
_cell.angle_gamma   90.00
#
_symmetry.space_group_name_H-M   'P 1'
#
loop_
_entity.id
_entity.type
_entity.pdbx_description
1 polymer ?
#
loop_
_entity_poly.entity_id
_entity_poly.type
_entity_poly.pdbx_seq_one_letter_code
_entity_poly.pdbx_strand_id
1 'polypeptide(L)'
;MSEIVIEKRRRKKRKLIIEDSKVRFRKRLEHSFELPPEIIDWVKKHVDLLDWLVFDSAIASALRHPHSIRTLIYLLYARANGIPIAQIAKTLDIAHEQLYRLERLLTRAGLKDAVYKMLKPLQQTSPSQ
;
A
#
# COMPACT_ATOMS: atom_id res chain seq x y z
N MET A 1 22.79 3.57 -4.60
CA MET A 1 21.60 3.29 -3.77
C MET A 1 20.72 4.52 -3.81
N SER A 2 19.57 4.45 -4.49
CA SER A 2 18.70 5.61 -4.69
C SER A 2 17.76 5.74 -3.49
N GLU A 3 17.98 6.74 -2.66
CA GLU A 3 17.12 7.08 -1.54
C GLU A 3 15.81 7.66 -2.09
N ILE A 4 14.67 7.03 -1.82
CA ILE A 4 13.37 7.57 -2.23
C ILE A 4 13.06 8.73 -1.30
N VAL A 5 13.25 9.95 -1.79
CA VAL A 5 12.76 11.15 -1.11
C VAL A 5 11.24 11.21 -1.31
N ILE A 6 10.48 10.97 -0.25
CA ILE A 6 9.04 11.18 -0.23
C ILE A 6 8.78 12.68 -0.20
N GLU A 7 8.80 13.31 -1.36
CA GLU A 7 8.30 14.68 -1.49
C GLU A 7 6.77 14.67 -1.33
N LYS A 8 6.31 14.93 -0.11
CA LYS A 8 4.88 15.19 0.16
C LYS A 8 4.51 16.53 -0.48
N ARG A 9 4.00 16.53 -1.71
CA ARG A 9 3.32 17.72 -2.26
C ARG A 9 2.11 18.03 -1.38
N ARG A 10 2.03 19.24 -0.81
CA ARG A 10 0.86 19.70 -0.03
C ARG A 10 -0.38 19.67 -0.93
N ARG A 11 -1.20 18.62 -0.84
CA ARG A 11 -2.45 18.46 -1.61
C ARG A 11 -3.65 18.54 -0.69
N LYS A 12 -4.52 19.54 -0.87
CA LYS A 12 -5.76 19.70 -0.09
C LYS A 12 -6.87 18.68 -0.43
N LYS A 13 -6.84 18.04 -1.62
CA LYS A 13 -7.99 17.26 -2.16
C LYS A 13 -7.70 15.79 -2.53
N ARG A 14 -6.44 15.33 -2.50
CA ARG A 14 -6.04 14.00 -2.99
C ARG A 14 -5.37 13.23 -1.86
N LYS A 15 -6.19 12.56 -1.05
CA LYS A 15 -5.79 11.75 0.10
C LYS A 15 -6.70 10.53 0.21
N LEU A 16 -6.18 9.46 0.78
CA LEU A 16 -6.93 8.34 1.31
C LEU A 16 -7.54 8.82 2.64
N ILE A 17 -8.85 8.66 2.75
CA ILE A 17 -9.62 8.94 3.95
C ILE A 17 -10.06 7.58 4.49
N ILE A 18 -9.80 7.34 5.77
CA ILE A 18 -10.14 6.07 6.42
C ILE A 18 -11.21 6.41 7.46
N GLU A 19 -12.42 5.93 7.22
CA GLU A 19 -13.58 6.09 8.08
C GLU A 19 -14.07 4.70 8.47
N ASP A 20 -14.04 4.38 9.77
CA ASP A 20 -14.42 3.07 10.30
C ASP A 20 -13.67 1.92 9.59
N SER A 21 -14.37 1.10 8.82
CA SER A 21 -13.86 -0.03 8.02
C SER A 21 -13.67 0.29 6.52
N LYS A 22 -13.83 1.57 6.14
CA LYS A 22 -13.93 2.00 4.75
C LYS A 22 -12.78 2.92 4.37
N VAL A 23 -12.19 2.65 3.21
CA VAL A 23 -11.21 3.52 2.57
C VAL A 23 -11.92 4.30 1.48
N ARG A 24 -11.85 5.64 1.54
CA ARG A 24 -12.39 6.57 0.55
C ARG A 24 -11.27 7.36 -0.09
N PHE A 25 -11.38 7.62 -1.38
CA PHE A 25 -10.41 8.44 -2.08
C PHE A 25 -11.01 9.05 -3.34
N ARG A 26 -10.46 10.20 -3.75
CA ARG A 26 -10.88 10.88 -4.97
C ARG A 26 -9.72 11.03 -5.95
N LYS A 27 -9.85 10.40 -7.12
CA LYS A 27 -8.98 10.61 -8.28
C LYS A 27 -9.73 11.44 -9.30
N ARG A 28 -10.32 10.80 -10.31
CA ARG A 28 -11.28 11.41 -11.24
C ARG A 28 -12.67 11.41 -10.63
N LEU A 29 -13.08 10.25 -10.11
CA LEU A 29 -14.31 10.03 -9.37
C LEU A 29 -13.98 9.76 -7.90
N GLU A 30 -15.02 9.88 -7.08
CA GLU A 30 -14.97 9.37 -5.72
C GLU A 30 -15.13 7.85 -5.74
N HIS A 31 -14.30 7.18 -4.97
CA HIS A 31 -14.29 5.75 -4.84
C HIS A 31 -14.22 5.38 -3.37
N SER A 32 -14.86 4.25 -3.04
CA SER A 32 -14.81 3.71 -1.70
C SER A 32 -14.89 2.21 -1.72
N PHE A 33 -14.20 1.56 -0.79
CA PHE A 33 -14.29 0.12 -0.57
C PHE A 33 -14.05 -0.21 0.91
N GLU A 34 -14.56 -1.35 1.32
CA GLU A 34 -14.37 -1.87 2.67
C GLU A 34 -13.15 -2.79 2.73
N LEU A 35 -12.58 -2.89 3.92
CA LEU A 35 -11.46 -3.78 4.24
C LEU A 35 -11.76 -4.51 5.56
N PRO A 36 -11.22 -5.72 5.76
CA PRO A 36 -11.27 -6.39 7.05
C PRO A 36 -10.69 -5.51 8.18
N PRO A 37 -11.21 -5.62 9.42
CA PRO A 37 -10.78 -4.78 10.55
C PRO A 37 -9.26 -4.79 10.80
N GLU A 38 -8.63 -5.97 10.73
CA GLU A 38 -7.18 -6.12 10.91
C GLU A 38 -6.36 -5.32 9.88
N ILE A 39 -6.84 -5.27 8.63
CA ILE A 39 -6.16 -4.56 7.54
C ILE A 39 -6.37 -3.06 7.71
N ILE A 40 -7.55 -2.62 8.16
CA ILE A 40 -7.84 -1.21 8.41
C ILE A 40 -6.91 -0.61 9.46
N ASP A 41 -6.68 -1.31 10.55
CA ASP A 41 -5.78 -0.81 11.60
C ASP A 41 -4.34 -0.70 11.11
N TRP A 42 -3.94 -1.62 10.23
CA TRP A 42 -2.66 -1.52 9.55
C TRP A 42 -2.61 -0.34 8.57
N VAL A 43 -3.67 -0.11 7.78
CA VAL A 43 -3.78 1.02 6.83
C VAL A 43 -3.68 2.35 7.56
N LYS A 44 -4.34 2.52 8.71
CA LYS A 44 -4.26 3.74 9.54
C LYS A 44 -2.81 4.08 9.93
N LYS A 45 -2.01 3.05 10.27
CA LYS A 45 -0.59 3.21 10.64
C LYS A 45 0.32 3.55 9.45
N HIS A 46 -0.08 3.19 8.24
CA HIS A 46 0.73 3.34 7.01
C HIS A 46 0.10 4.31 6.00
N VAL A 47 -0.85 5.14 6.42
CA VAL A 47 -1.65 6.00 5.53
C VAL A 47 -0.76 6.92 4.71
N ASP A 48 0.33 7.44 5.27
CA ASP A 48 1.26 8.32 4.57
C ASP A 48 1.96 7.64 3.38
N LEU A 49 2.41 6.40 3.56
CA LEU A 49 3.03 5.62 2.49
C LEU A 49 2.01 5.27 1.42
N LEU A 50 0.81 4.86 1.84
CA LEU A 50 -0.28 4.52 0.92
C LEU A 50 -0.73 5.75 0.12
N ASP A 51 -0.84 6.91 0.77
CA ASP A 51 -1.13 8.19 0.11
C ASP A 51 -0.09 8.52 -0.95
N TRP A 52 1.19 8.44 -0.58
CA TRP A 52 2.27 8.70 -1.53
C TRP A 52 2.24 7.71 -2.70
N LEU A 53 2.07 6.41 -2.45
CA LEU A 53 1.97 5.41 -3.51
C LEU A 53 0.80 5.70 -4.44
N VAL A 54 -0.37 5.98 -3.87
CA VAL A 54 -1.58 6.23 -4.64
C VAL A 54 -1.49 7.54 -5.42
N PHE A 55 -0.89 8.61 -4.89
CA PHE A 55 -1.04 9.94 -5.48
C PHE A 55 0.23 10.58 -6.06
N ASP A 56 1.40 10.20 -5.59
CA ASP A 56 2.67 10.91 -5.84
C ASP A 56 3.76 10.02 -6.44
N SER A 57 3.67 8.70 -6.27
CA SER A 57 4.67 7.77 -6.79
C SER A 57 4.61 7.61 -8.32
N ALA A 58 5.69 7.06 -8.89
CA ALA A 58 5.76 6.71 -10.31
C ALA A 58 4.67 5.72 -10.77
N ILE A 59 4.04 4.97 -9.84
CA ILE A 59 2.97 4.00 -10.14
C ILE A 59 1.56 4.60 -9.94
N ALA A 60 1.45 5.84 -9.47
CA ALA A 60 0.17 6.48 -9.16
C ALA A 60 -0.80 6.51 -10.36
N SER A 61 -0.28 6.59 -11.57
CA SER A 61 -1.07 6.58 -12.81
C SER A 61 -1.68 5.21 -13.13
N ALA A 62 -1.14 4.12 -12.61
CA ALA A 62 -1.70 2.77 -12.72
C ALA A 62 -2.72 2.46 -11.61
N LEU A 63 -2.66 3.20 -10.50
CA LEU A 63 -3.56 3.07 -9.35
C LEU A 63 -4.79 3.98 -9.49
N ARG A 64 -5.57 3.84 -10.57
CA ARG A 64 -6.80 4.65 -10.78
C ARG A 64 -8.05 3.97 -10.28
N HIS A 65 -8.08 2.64 -10.32
CA HIS A 65 -9.25 1.85 -9.94
C HIS A 65 -9.21 1.47 -8.44
N PRO A 66 -10.36 1.47 -7.75
CA PRO A 66 -10.44 1.07 -6.34
C PRO A 66 -9.92 -0.34 -6.12
N HIS A 67 -10.17 -1.26 -7.05
CA HIS A 67 -9.67 -2.62 -6.97
C HIS A 67 -8.14 -2.68 -6.92
N SER A 68 -7.45 -1.89 -7.76
CA SER A 68 -5.98 -1.84 -7.76
C SER A 68 -5.40 -1.31 -6.44
N ILE A 69 -6.06 -0.32 -5.83
CA ILE A 69 -5.64 0.23 -4.54
C ILE A 69 -5.91 -0.78 -3.42
N ARG A 70 -7.07 -1.43 -3.42
CA ARG A 70 -7.40 -2.51 -2.48
C ARG A 70 -6.39 -3.66 -2.56
N THR A 71 -6.09 -4.14 -3.76
CA THR A 71 -5.08 -5.18 -3.97
C THR A 71 -3.68 -4.71 -3.56
N LEU A 72 -3.34 -3.42 -3.75
CA LEU A 72 -2.07 -2.87 -3.28
C LEU A 72 -1.99 -2.92 -1.74
N ILE A 73 -3.05 -2.50 -1.06
CA ILE A 73 -3.14 -2.57 0.40
C ILE A 73 -2.95 -4.01 0.87
N TYR A 74 -3.61 -4.98 0.24
CA TYR A 74 -3.46 -6.40 0.57
C TYR A 74 -2.03 -6.92 0.36
N LEU A 75 -1.39 -6.55 -0.76
CA LEU A 75 0.00 -6.91 -1.02
C LEU A 75 0.93 -6.36 0.06
N LEU A 76 0.80 -5.07 0.39
CA LEU A 76 1.68 -4.43 1.37
C LEU A 76 1.43 -4.94 2.78
N TYR A 77 0.17 -5.17 3.16
CA TYR A 77 -0.18 -5.81 4.42
C TYR A 77 0.46 -7.19 4.56
N ALA A 78 0.34 -8.03 3.52
CA ALA A 78 0.97 -9.35 3.52
C ALA A 78 2.49 -9.26 3.69
N ARG A 79 3.13 -8.33 2.99
CA ARG A 79 4.59 -8.14 3.05
C ARG A 79 5.05 -7.61 4.40
N ALA A 80 4.32 -6.68 5.00
CA ALA A 80 4.62 -6.15 6.33
C ALA A 80 4.55 -7.23 7.42
N ASN A 81 3.67 -8.23 7.26
CA ASN A 81 3.45 -9.32 8.23
C ASN A 81 4.13 -10.64 7.84
N GLY A 82 4.96 -10.66 6.79
CA GLY A 82 5.63 -11.88 6.32
C GLY A 82 4.69 -12.97 5.77
N ILE A 83 3.46 -12.62 5.41
CA ILE A 83 2.45 -13.55 4.90
C ILE A 83 2.74 -13.88 3.42
N PRO A 84 2.81 -15.16 3.04
CA PRO A 84 2.92 -15.57 1.65
C PRO A 84 1.77 -15.06 0.78
N ILE A 85 2.05 -14.65 -0.46
CA ILE A 85 1.04 -14.21 -1.44
C ILE A 85 -0.03 -15.30 -1.62
N ALA A 86 0.38 -16.57 -1.70
CA ALA A 86 -0.50 -17.73 -1.78
C ALA A 86 -1.58 -17.73 -0.67
N GLN A 87 -1.13 -17.48 0.55
CA GLN A 87 -1.96 -17.55 1.75
C GLN A 87 -2.92 -16.35 1.82
N ILE A 88 -2.42 -15.12 1.69
CA ILE A 88 -3.28 -13.93 1.82
C ILE A 88 -4.35 -13.88 0.72
N ALA A 89 -4.03 -14.30 -0.51
CA ALA A 89 -5.01 -14.29 -1.58
C ALA A 89 -6.12 -15.33 -1.37
N LYS A 90 -5.79 -16.48 -0.77
CA LYS A 90 -6.81 -17.47 -0.36
C LYS A 90 -7.69 -16.90 0.76
N THR A 91 -7.10 -16.27 1.78
CA THR A 91 -7.83 -15.70 2.91
C THR A 91 -8.80 -14.59 2.48
N LEU A 92 -8.39 -13.76 1.52
CA LEU A 92 -9.17 -12.60 1.05
C LEU A 92 -9.99 -12.88 -0.21
N ASP A 93 -10.02 -14.13 -0.68
CA ASP A 93 -10.70 -14.57 -1.89
C ASP A 93 -10.38 -13.70 -3.13
N ILE A 94 -9.09 -13.56 -3.44
CA ILE A 94 -8.61 -12.84 -4.61
C ILE A 94 -7.63 -13.68 -5.41
N ALA A 95 -7.55 -13.46 -6.71
CA ALA A 95 -6.58 -14.14 -7.56
C ALA A 95 -5.14 -13.67 -7.25
N HIS A 96 -4.24 -14.63 -6.97
CA HIS A 96 -2.81 -14.38 -6.69
C HIS A 96 -2.13 -13.55 -7.79
N GLU A 97 -2.53 -13.73 -9.04
CA GLU A 97 -2.05 -12.96 -10.18
C GLU A 97 -2.26 -11.45 -10.02
N GLN A 98 -3.32 -11.02 -9.33
CA GLN A 98 -3.56 -9.60 -9.07
C GLN A 98 -2.47 -9.02 -8.16
N LEU A 99 -2.04 -9.79 -7.14
CA LEU A 99 -0.95 -9.42 -6.25
C LEU A 99 0.40 -9.42 -6.99
N TYR A 100 0.69 -10.46 -7.79
CA TYR A 100 1.92 -10.51 -8.59
C TYR A 100 2.01 -9.42 -9.66
N ARG A 101 0.88 -9.01 -10.26
CA ARG A 101 0.85 -7.87 -11.20
C ARG A 101 1.26 -6.57 -10.52
N LEU A 102 0.81 -6.33 -9.29
CA LEU A 102 1.21 -5.15 -8.53
C LEU A 102 2.65 -5.23 -8.04
N GLU A 103 3.11 -6.39 -7.61
CA GLU A 103 4.52 -6.57 -7.25
C GLU A 103 5.43 -6.29 -8.45
N ARG A 104 5.10 -6.82 -9.64
CA ARG A 104 5.80 -6.50 -10.89
C ARG A 104 5.75 -5.02 -11.25
N LEU A 105 4.64 -4.34 -10.96
CA LEU A 105 4.51 -2.90 -11.16
C LEU A 105 5.48 -2.12 -10.26
N LEU A 106 5.57 -2.48 -8.97
CA LEU A 106 6.55 -1.91 -8.04
C LEU A 106 8.00 -2.18 -8.48
N THR A 107 8.29 -3.40 -8.93
CA THR A 107 9.63 -3.76 -9.44
C THR A 107 10.01 -2.93 -10.65
N ARG A 108 9.13 -2.82 -11.66
CA ARG A 108 9.40 -2.04 -12.88
C ARG A 108 9.61 -0.56 -12.62
N ALA A 109 8.98 -0.02 -11.58
CA ALA A 109 9.15 1.36 -11.16
C ALA A 109 10.39 1.58 -10.25
N GLY A 110 11.15 0.53 -9.92
CA GLY A 110 12.28 0.61 -8.99
C GLY A 110 11.86 0.90 -7.53
N LEU A 111 10.59 0.67 -7.18
CA LEU A 111 10.01 1.04 -5.89
C LEU A 111 9.96 -0.12 -4.89
N LYS A 112 9.98 -1.37 -5.37
CA LYS A 112 9.70 -2.56 -4.56
C LYS A 112 10.52 -2.62 -3.27
N ASP A 113 11.85 -2.57 -3.38
CA ASP A 113 12.74 -2.77 -2.24
C ASP A 113 12.64 -1.62 -1.22
N ALA A 114 12.55 -0.39 -1.71
CA ALA A 114 12.39 0.79 -0.86
C ALA A 114 11.05 0.77 -0.11
N VAL A 115 9.94 0.46 -0.81
CA VAL A 115 8.62 0.31 -0.18
C VAL A 115 8.65 -0.80 0.86
N TYR A 116 9.17 -1.98 0.52
CA TYR A 116 9.22 -3.10 1.46
C TYR A 116 10.13 -2.82 2.67
N LYS A 117 11.21 -2.05 2.50
CA LYS A 117 12.04 -1.59 3.62
C LYS A 117 11.26 -0.67 4.57
N MET A 118 10.42 0.21 4.02
CA MET A 118 9.56 1.09 4.81
C MET A 118 8.40 0.36 5.53
N LEU A 119 8.04 -0.84 5.06
CA LEU A 119 7.02 -1.68 5.70
C LEU A 119 7.53 -2.42 6.93
N LYS A 120 8.86 -2.57 7.08
CA LYS A 120 9.40 -3.25 8.25
C LYS A 120 9.08 -2.41 9.48
N PRO A 121 8.56 -3.02 10.57
CA PRO A 121 8.43 -2.30 11.83
C PRO A 121 9.81 -1.75 12.22
N LEU A 122 9.84 -0.55 12.81
CA LEU A 122 11.04 0.09 13.39
C LEU A 122 11.65 -0.70 14.57
N GLN A 123 11.41 -2.01 14.67
CA GLN A 123 11.97 -2.86 15.70
C GLN A 123 13.03 -3.78 15.11
N GLN A 124 14.25 -3.24 15.03
CA GLN A 124 15.52 -3.90 15.34
C GLN A 124 16.67 -2.88 15.22
N THR A 125 16.61 -1.81 16.02
CA THR A 125 17.81 -1.24 16.63
C THR A 125 17.83 -1.74 18.07
N SER A 126 18.08 -3.04 18.25
CA SER A 126 18.66 -3.51 19.50
C SER A 126 20.12 -3.05 19.46
N PRO A 127 20.60 -2.20 20.38
CA PRO A 127 22.02 -1.97 20.51
C PRO A 127 22.65 -3.32 20.89
N SER A 128 23.49 -3.86 20.01
CA SER A 128 24.44 -4.89 20.40
C SER A 128 25.34 -4.25 21.47
N GLN A 129 25.16 -4.68 22.72
CA GLN A 129 26.18 -4.54 23.75
C GLN A 129 27.41 -5.37 23.38
#